data_AF-A0A1G3HJJ1-F1
#
_entry.id   AF-A0A1G3HJJ1-F1
#
_cell.length_a   1.000
_cell.length_b   1.000
_cell.length_c   1.000
_cell.angle_alpha   90.00
_cell.angle_beta   90.00
_cell.angle_gamma   90.00
#
_symmetry.space_group_name_H-M   'P 1'
#
loop_
_entity.id
_entity.type
_entity.pdbx_description
1 polymer ?
#
loop_
_entity_poly.entity_id
_entity_poly.type
_entity_poly.pdbx_seq_one_letter_code
_entity_poly.pdbx_strand_id
1 'polypeptide(L)'
;MHLHRLKISAFRNLRDFEVAFDATDATTGKRFDSHAVIGQNGSGKSNLLEAIATLFRDLDLNEPASLDYELDYAVRGHRIKVRAQRGKTPKVLIDGVPSSARKLAEHGREYLSIRIDHYLDAIKKAASGANPGAKRDARRYADEIREMTREQAELSSVAKWCVLFRNDPRVAKLAI
;
A
#
# COMPACT_ATOMS: atom_id res chain seq x y z
N MET A 1 -4.94 6.60 5.56
CA MET A 1 -4.28 5.36 6.04
C MET A 1 -2.98 5.80 6.68
N HIS A 2 -2.69 5.33 7.89
CA HIS A 2 -1.54 5.75 8.70
C HIS A 2 -0.78 4.51 9.13
N LEU A 3 0.49 4.40 8.75
CA LEU A 3 1.36 3.38 9.29
C LEU A 3 1.68 3.75 10.75
N HIS A 4 1.70 2.77 11.65
CA HIS A 4 2.12 2.94 13.04
C HIS A 4 3.48 2.30 13.29
N ARG A 5 3.64 1.05 12.83
CA ARG A 5 4.90 0.32 12.98
C ARG A 5 5.14 -0.59 11.80
N LEU A 6 6.40 -0.70 11.40
CA LEU A 6 6.86 -1.68 10.43
C LEU A 6 8.15 -2.33 10.94
N LYS A 7 8.16 -3.65 10.98
CA LYS A 7 9.35 -4.47 11.23
C LYS A 7 9.57 -5.42 10.04
N ILE A 8 10.79 -5.48 9.55
CA ILE A 8 11.23 -6.33 8.44
C ILE A 8 12.48 -7.10 8.87
N SER A 9 12.42 -8.43 8.86
CA SER A 9 13.58 -9.25 9.24
C SER A 9 14.68 -9.19 8.17
N ALA A 10 14.32 -9.41 6.90
CA ALA A 10 15.28 -9.33 5.79
C ALA A 10 14.59 -8.99 4.47
N PHE A 11 15.04 -7.92 3.81
CA PHE A 11 14.63 -7.55 2.46
C PHE A 11 15.68 -6.68 1.78
N ARG A 12 16.31 -7.18 0.71
CA ARG A 12 17.45 -6.52 0.05
C ARG A 12 18.54 -6.17 1.09
N ASN A 13 18.83 -4.88 1.31
CA ASN A 13 19.78 -4.42 2.31
C ASN A 13 19.15 -4.07 3.68
N LEU A 14 17.83 -4.19 3.83
CA LEU A 14 17.17 -4.06 5.13
C LEU A 14 17.37 -5.36 5.90
N ARG A 15 17.97 -5.27 7.09
CA ARG A 15 18.25 -6.39 7.99
C ARG A 15 17.80 -5.98 9.39
N ASP A 16 16.93 -6.78 9.99
CA ASP A 16 16.32 -6.54 11.31
C ASP A 16 15.84 -5.09 11.48
N PHE A 17 15.24 -4.56 10.42
CA PHE A 17 14.80 -3.18 10.34
C PHE A 17 13.49 -3.00 11.10
N GLU A 18 13.40 -1.97 11.92
CA GLU A 18 12.18 -1.61 12.64
C GLU A 18 12.02 -0.09 12.69
N VAL A 19 10.81 0.39 12.41
CA VAL A 19 10.47 1.81 12.47
C VAL A 19 9.07 2.00 13.05
N ALA A 20 8.95 3.00 13.93
CA ALA A 20 7.68 3.52 14.41
C ALA A 20 7.40 4.87 13.75
N PHE A 21 6.16 5.06 13.31
CA PHE A 21 5.68 6.28 12.65
C PHE A 21 4.87 7.16 13.62
N ASP A 22 4.86 6.84 14.91
CA ASP A 22 4.13 7.61 15.92
C ASP A 22 4.96 8.81 16.39
N ALA A 23 5.09 9.82 15.54
CA ALA A 23 5.65 11.10 15.92
C ALA A 23 4.52 12.03 16.41
N THR A 24 4.54 12.34 17.70
CA THR A 24 3.70 13.39 18.30
C THR A 24 4.62 14.55 18.65
N ASP A 25 4.23 15.76 18.28
CA ASP A 25 4.92 16.97 18.72
C ASP A 25 4.85 17.05 20.25
N ALA A 26 6.02 17.03 20.90
CA ALA A 26 6.13 17.05 22.36
C ALA A 26 5.65 18.36 23.00
N THR A 27 5.55 19.45 22.21
CA THR A 27 5.19 20.79 22.66
C THR A 27 3.71 21.07 22.42
N THR A 28 3.20 20.68 21.24
CA THR A 28 1.81 20.97 20.84
C THR A 28 0.85 19.79 21.05
N GLY A 29 1.38 18.59 21.32
CA GLY A 29 0.60 17.36 21.40
C GLY A 29 -0.02 16.93 20.06
N LYS A 30 0.29 17.65 18.98
CA LYS A 30 -0.29 17.41 17.66
C LYS A 30 0.47 16.29 16.95
N ARG A 31 -0.27 15.37 16.33
CA ARG A 31 0.31 14.29 15.53
C ARG A 31 0.75 14.82 14.17
N PHE A 32 1.87 14.32 13.66
CA PHE A 32 2.27 14.62 12.29
C PHE A 32 1.59 13.65 11.32
N ASP A 33 0.89 14.21 10.32
CA ASP A 33 0.24 13.40 9.27
C ASP A 33 1.19 13.05 8.12
N SER A 34 2.45 13.50 8.18
CA SER A 34 3.46 13.32 7.14
C SER A 34 4.80 12.88 7.73
N HIS A 35 5.45 11.91 7.07
CA HIS A 35 6.77 11.41 7.44
C HIS A 35 7.75 11.55 6.26
N ALA A 36 8.96 12.04 6.55
CA ALA A 36 10.03 12.11 5.58
C ALA A 36 11.04 10.98 5.83
N VAL A 37 11.40 10.23 4.78
CA VAL A 37 12.45 9.21 4.82
C VAL A 37 13.73 9.82 4.22
N ILE A 38 14.70 10.16 5.07
CA ILE A 38 15.94 10.85 4.70
C ILE A 38 17.19 10.00 5.02
N GLY A 39 18.30 10.23 4.32
CA GLY A 39 19.55 9.49 4.51
C GLY A 39 20.44 9.49 3.26
N GLN A 40 21.69 9.01 3.36
CA GLN A 40 22.63 8.91 2.23
C GLN A 40 22.18 7.94 1.13
N ASN A 41 22.73 8.07 -0.08
CA ASN A 41 22.46 7.11 -1.15
C ASN A 41 22.90 5.69 -0.72
N GLY A 42 22.11 4.67 -1.09
CA GLY A 42 22.35 3.29 -0.67
C GLY A 42 21.90 2.95 0.76
N SER A 43 21.41 3.91 1.56
CA SER A 43 20.97 3.67 2.95
C SER A 43 19.67 2.84 3.10
N GLY A 44 19.12 2.33 1.99
CA GLY A 44 17.91 1.49 2.02
C GLY A 44 16.57 2.22 1.89
N LYS A 45 16.54 3.53 1.63
CA LYS A 45 15.28 4.31 1.47
C LYS A 45 14.35 3.72 0.40
N SER A 46 14.88 3.49 -0.81
CA SER A 46 14.10 2.88 -1.90
C SER A 46 13.68 1.45 -1.57
N ASN A 47 14.51 0.71 -0.82
CA ASN A 47 14.21 -0.65 -0.41
C ASN A 47 13.13 -0.70 0.68
N LEU A 48 13.07 0.29 1.58
CA LEU A 48 11.99 0.43 2.57
C LEU A 48 10.66 0.65 1.89
N LEU A 49 10.63 1.59 0.96
CA LEU A 49 9.41 1.87 0.24
C LEU A 49 9.00 0.66 -0.63
N GLU A 50 9.96 -0.06 -1.22
CA GLU A 50 9.68 -1.28 -2.00
C GLU A 50 9.15 -2.42 -1.15
N ALA A 51 9.70 -2.57 0.05
CA ALA A 51 9.16 -3.49 1.02
C ALA A 51 7.69 -3.13 1.28
N ILE A 52 7.39 -1.88 1.66
CA ILE A 52 6.02 -1.41 1.94
C ILE A 52 5.06 -1.73 0.80
N ALA A 53 5.40 -1.42 -0.46
CA ALA A 53 4.52 -1.73 -1.57
C ALA A 53 4.37 -3.24 -1.81
N THR A 54 5.44 -4.01 -1.62
CA THR A 54 5.38 -5.47 -1.72
C THR A 54 4.44 -6.05 -0.66
N LEU A 55 4.49 -5.53 0.58
CA LEU A 55 3.61 -5.96 1.67
C LEU A 55 2.14 -5.74 1.32
N PHE A 56 1.80 -4.52 0.87
CA PHE A 56 0.41 -4.20 0.57
C PHE A 56 -0.09 -4.93 -0.67
N ARG A 57 0.73 -5.08 -1.71
CA ARG A 57 0.38 -5.90 -2.88
C ARG A 57 0.04 -7.33 -2.48
N ASP A 58 0.88 -7.97 -1.67
CA ASP A 58 0.65 -9.37 -1.27
C ASP A 58 -0.65 -9.49 -0.44
N LEU A 59 -0.98 -8.48 0.38
CA LEU A 59 -2.24 -8.42 1.13
C LEU A 59 -3.45 -8.17 0.23
N ASP A 60 -3.36 -7.22 -0.69
CA ASP A 60 -4.41 -6.85 -1.64
C ASP A 60 -4.76 -8.04 -2.55
N LEU A 61 -3.74 -8.77 -3.03
CA LEU A 61 -3.92 -9.95 -3.88
C LEU A 61 -4.21 -11.24 -3.11
N ASN A 62 -4.22 -11.19 -1.77
CA ASN A 62 -4.32 -12.37 -0.90
C ASN A 62 -3.29 -13.47 -1.26
N GLU A 63 -2.07 -13.04 -1.55
CA GLU A 63 -0.94 -13.91 -1.88
C GLU A 63 -0.16 -14.32 -0.61
N PRO A 64 0.59 -15.43 -0.65
CA PRO A 64 1.59 -15.74 0.38
C PRO A 64 2.62 -14.61 0.47
N ALA A 65 3.09 -14.31 1.69
CA ALA A 65 3.99 -13.19 1.90
C ALA A 65 5.35 -13.37 1.20
N SER A 66 5.84 -12.30 0.57
CA SER A 66 7.14 -12.28 -0.09
C SER A 66 8.33 -12.20 0.88
N LEU A 67 8.09 -11.76 2.12
CA LEU A 67 9.10 -11.58 3.17
C LEU A 67 8.48 -11.72 4.57
N ASP A 68 9.36 -11.82 5.57
CA ASP A 68 8.98 -11.81 6.98
C ASP A 68 8.80 -10.38 7.46
N TYR A 69 7.64 -10.08 8.03
CA TYR A 69 7.34 -8.74 8.54
C TYR A 69 6.30 -8.73 9.65
N GLU A 70 6.33 -7.65 10.43
CA GLU A 70 5.22 -7.22 11.28
C GLU A 70 4.82 -5.80 10.89
N LEU A 71 3.52 -5.58 10.72
CA LEU A 71 2.97 -4.32 10.23
C LEU A 71 1.77 -3.93 11.10
N ASP A 72 1.76 -2.69 11.57
CA ASP A 72 0.64 -2.07 12.29
C ASP A 72 0.25 -0.78 11.55
N TYR A 73 -1.02 -0.63 11.24
CA TYR A 73 -1.55 0.57 10.59
C TYR A 73 -3.01 0.83 10.97
N ALA A 74 -3.40 2.10 10.88
CA ALA A 74 -4.78 2.53 10.99
C ALA A 74 -5.34 2.96 9.63
N VAL A 75 -6.58 2.58 9.36
CA VAL A 75 -7.29 2.97 8.14
C VAL A 75 -8.78 3.08 8.45
N ARG A 76 -9.38 4.22 8.12
CA ARG A 76 -10.84 4.45 8.24
C ARG A 76 -11.43 4.07 9.61
N GLY A 77 -10.70 4.33 10.69
CA GLY A 77 -11.14 4.00 12.07
C GLY A 77 -10.77 2.61 12.56
N HIS A 78 -10.25 1.73 11.69
CA HIS A 78 -9.80 0.39 12.06
C HIS A 78 -8.31 0.33 12.33
N ARG A 79 -7.91 -0.51 13.29
CA ARG A 79 -6.52 -0.88 13.56
C ARG A 79 -6.24 -2.27 13.02
N ILE A 80 -5.28 -2.35 12.11
CA ILE A 80 -4.90 -3.60 11.47
C ILE A 80 -3.50 -3.98 11.90
N LYS A 81 -3.35 -5.21 12.43
CA LYS A 81 -2.04 -5.81 12.68
C LYS A 81 -1.84 -7.02 11.79
N VAL A 82 -0.69 -7.07 11.13
CA VAL A 82 -0.33 -8.16 10.23
C VAL A 82 1.00 -8.74 10.70
N ARG A 83 1.05 -10.07 10.80
CA ARG A 83 2.28 -10.83 10.97
C ARG A 83 2.40 -11.82 9.84
N ALA A 84 3.48 -11.73 9.08
CA ALA A 84 3.70 -12.65 7.98
C ALA A 84 5.04 -13.34 8.07
N GLN A 85 5.05 -14.56 7.55
CA GLN A 85 6.23 -15.38 7.32
C GLN A 85 6.29 -15.67 5.83
N ARG A 86 7.46 -15.56 5.24
CA ARG A 86 7.69 -15.75 3.82
C ARG A 86 7.12 -17.09 3.35
N GLY A 87 6.40 -17.05 2.24
CA GLY A 87 5.75 -18.22 1.63
C GLY A 87 4.50 -18.70 2.38
N LYS A 88 4.04 -18.01 3.42
CA LYS A 88 2.83 -18.35 4.17
C LYS A 88 1.79 -17.24 4.06
N THR A 89 0.52 -17.61 4.26
CA THR A 89 -0.58 -16.66 4.39
C THR A 89 -0.36 -15.77 5.64
N PRO A 90 -0.47 -14.44 5.51
CA PRO A 90 -0.35 -13.53 6.65
C PRO A 90 -1.41 -13.78 7.72
N LYS A 91 -1.02 -13.65 8.99
CA LYS A 91 -1.95 -13.62 10.14
C LYS A 91 -2.39 -12.18 10.36
N VAL A 92 -3.71 -11.97 10.46
CA VAL A 92 -4.31 -10.63 10.54
C VAL A 92 -5.13 -10.50 11.82
N LEU A 93 -5.01 -9.34 12.47
CA LEU A 93 -5.92 -8.87 13.52
C LEU A 93 -6.58 -7.58 13.04
N ILE A 94 -7.90 -7.49 13.15
CA ILE A 94 -8.67 -6.28 12.87
C ILE A 94 -9.28 -5.86 14.22
N ASP A 95 -8.92 -4.68 14.69
CA ASP A 95 -9.38 -4.15 15.99
C ASP A 95 -9.13 -5.11 17.16
N GLY A 96 -8.00 -5.84 17.09
CA GLY A 96 -7.60 -6.83 18.09
C GLY A 96 -8.25 -8.21 17.93
N VAL A 97 -9.19 -8.38 17.00
CA VAL A 97 -9.88 -9.64 16.74
C VAL A 97 -9.18 -10.42 15.62
N PRO A 98 -8.86 -11.71 15.80
CA PRO A 98 -8.35 -12.56 14.72
C PRO A 98 -9.22 -12.54 13.47
N SER A 99 -8.57 -12.32 12.33
CA SER A 99 -9.19 -12.26 11.00
C SER A 99 -8.32 -13.00 9.97
N SER A 100 -8.83 -13.16 8.76
CA SER A 100 -8.09 -13.77 7.65
C SER A 100 -7.54 -12.72 6.70
N ALA A 101 -6.39 -13.01 6.07
CA ALA A 101 -5.85 -12.21 4.98
C ALA A 101 -6.84 -12.07 3.81
N ARG A 102 -7.59 -13.14 3.54
CA ARG A 102 -8.66 -13.14 2.54
C ARG A 102 -9.76 -12.14 2.86
N LYS A 103 -10.24 -12.08 4.11
CA LYS A 103 -11.24 -11.09 4.53
C LYS A 103 -10.69 -9.67 4.40
N LEU A 104 -9.42 -9.46 4.73
CA LEU A 104 -8.76 -8.17 4.56
C LEU A 104 -8.76 -7.73 3.08
N ALA A 105 -8.45 -8.64 2.16
CA ALA A 105 -8.43 -8.41 0.72
C ALA A 105 -9.85 -8.17 0.14
N GLU A 106 -10.81 -9.05 0.46
CA GLU A 106 -12.20 -8.94 -0.01
C GLU A 106 -12.87 -7.63 0.48
N HIS A 107 -12.47 -7.14 1.65
CA HIS A 107 -12.93 -5.88 2.24
C HIS A 107 -11.89 -4.77 2.14
N GLY A 108 -10.97 -4.82 1.17
CA GLY A 108 -9.91 -3.82 1.09
C GLY A 108 -10.39 -2.39 0.77
N ARG A 109 -11.67 -2.14 0.45
CA ARG A 109 -12.24 -0.77 0.45
C ARG A 109 -12.37 -0.20 1.85
N GLU A 110 -12.50 -1.06 2.84
CA GLU A 110 -12.61 -0.73 4.26
C GLU A 110 -11.21 -0.78 4.88
N TYR A 111 -10.48 -1.88 4.64
CA TYR A 111 -9.22 -2.16 5.33
C TYR A 111 -7.93 -1.94 4.52
N LEU A 112 -8.01 -1.66 3.21
CA LEU A 112 -6.84 -1.45 2.32
C LEU A 112 -7.09 -0.25 1.36
N SER A 113 -6.36 -0.18 0.24
CA SER A 113 -6.48 0.87 -0.78
C SER A 113 -6.72 0.28 -2.19
N ILE A 114 -7.82 -0.45 -2.34
CA ILE A 114 -8.23 -1.28 -3.51
C ILE A 114 -8.27 -0.58 -4.90
N ARG A 115 -8.20 0.74 -5.00
CA ARG A 115 -8.48 1.44 -6.28
C ARG A 115 -7.55 1.03 -7.42
N ILE A 116 -6.33 0.60 -7.12
CA ILE A 116 -5.34 0.16 -8.11
C ILE A 116 -5.70 -1.23 -8.66
N ASP A 117 -6.19 -2.15 -7.83
CA ASP A 117 -6.55 -3.50 -8.29
C ASP A 117 -7.78 -3.47 -9.19
N HIS A 118 -8.76 -2.64 -8.85
CA HIS A 118 -9.93 -2.40 -9.68
C HIS A 118 -9.58 -1.86 -11.07
N TYR A 119 -8.57 -0.99 -11.16
CA TYR A 119 -8.04 -0.50 -12.43
C TYR A 119 -7.35 -1.60 -13.23
N LEU A 120 -6.48 -2.39 -12.60
CA LEU A 120 -5.74 -3.49 -13.25
C LEU A 120 -6.68 -4.59 -13.77
N ASP A 121 -7.69 -4.96 -13.00
CA ASP A 121 -8.70 -5.94 -13.40
C ASP A 121 -9.58 -5.45 -14.54
N ALA A 122 -9.95 -4.16 -14.53
CA ALA A 122 -10.73 -3.56 -15.60
C ALA A 122 -9.95 -3.54 -16.93
N ILE A 123 -8.65 -3.28 -16.89
CA ILE A 123 -7.80 -3.32 -18.10
C ILE A 123 -7.63 -4.75 -18.63
N LYS A 124 -7.41 -5.74 -17.76
CA LYS A 124 -7.32 -7.16 -18.17
C LYS A 124 -8.62 -7.61 -18.85
N LYS A 125 -9.78 -7.26 -18.28
CA LYS A 125 -11.12 -7.57 -18.85
C LYS A 125 -11.41 -6.82 -20.14
N ALA A 126 -10.89 -5.60 -20.29
CA ALA A 126 -11.01 -4.83 -21.53
C ALA A 126 -10.12 -5.40 -22.65
N ALA A 127 -8.94 -5.94 -22.31
CA ALA A 127 -8.00 -6.55 -23.25
C ALA A 127 -8.47 -7.92 -23.76
N SER A 128 -9.22 -8.68 -22.95
CA SER A 128 -9.79 -9.97 -23.36
C SER A 128 -11.06 -9.85 -24.23
N GLY A 129 -11.50 -8.63 -24.56
CA GLY A 129 -12.65 -8.38 -25.45
C GLY A 129 -14.03 -8.70 -24.85
N ALA A 130 -14.08 -9.18 -23.62
CA ALA A 130 -15.27 -9.82 -23.06
C ALA A 130 -16.38 -8.87 -22.58
N ASN A 131 -16.13 -7.56 -22.44
CA ASN A 131 -17.14 -6.64 -21.89
C ASN A 131 -16.92 -5.16 -22.26
N PRO A 132 -17.86 -4.49 -22.96
CA PRO A 132 -17.81 -3.04 -23.23
C PRO A 132 -17.78 -2.17 -21.97
N GLY A 133 -18.34 -2.66 -20.84
CA GLY A 133 -18.32 -1.98 -19.54
C GLY A 133 -16.93 -1.87 -18.93
N ALA A 134 -16.04 -2.83 -19.19
CA ALA A 134 -14.71 -2.87 -18.61
C ALA A 134 -13.82 -1.68 -19.02
N LYS A 135 -13.99 -1.17 -20.26
CA LYS A 135 -13.30 0.05 -20.70
C LYS A 135 -13.77 1.30 -19.95
N ARG A 136 -15.08 1.39 -19.64
CA ARG A 136 -15.64 2.50 -18.86
C ARG A 136 -15.18 2.44 -17.40
N ASP A 137 -15.19 1.26 -16.80
CA ASP A 137 -14.69 1.05 -15.44
C ASP A 137 -13.19 1.38 -15.33
N ALA A 138 -12.37 0.93 -16.30
CA ALA A 138 -10.94 1.27 -16.33
C ALA A 138 -10.72 2.79 -16.40
N ARG A 139 -11.52 3.50 -17.21
CA ARG A 139 -11.44 4.96 -17.30
C ARG A 139 -11.85 5.65 -16.00
N ARG A 140 -12.94 5.20 -15.38
CA ARG A 140 -13.39 5.71 -14.06
C ARG A 140 -12.32 5.52 -13.00
N TYR A 141 -11.76 4.31 -12.88
CA TYR A 141 -10.71 4.05 -11.90
C TYR A 141 -9.42 4.83 -12.18
N ALA A 142 -9.08 5.07 -13.46
CA ALA A 142 -7.95 5.93 -13.82
C ALA A 142 -8.15 7.38 -13.37
N ASP A 143 -9.36 7.93 -13.57
CA ASP A 143 -9.68 9.31 -13.17
C ASP A 143 -9.71 9.45 -11.63
N GLU A 144 -10.21 8.44 -10.92
CA GLU A 144 -10.13 8.38 -9.46
C GLU A 144 -8.68 8.27 -8.95
N ILE A 145 -7.83 7.49 -9.63
CA ILE A 145 -6.39 7.42 -9.32
C ILE A 145 -5.71 8.77 -9.55
N ARG A 146 -6.03 9.46 -10.65
CA ARG A 146 -5.51 10.81 -10.96
C ARG A 146 -5.95 11.85 -9.93
N GLU A 147 -7.20 11.82 -9.50
CA GLU A 147 -7.70 12.74 -8.48
C GLU A 147 -6.95 12.58 -7.15
N MET A 148 -6.62 11.34 -6.78
CA MET A 148 -5.78 11.04 -5.60
C MET A 148 -4.31 11.47 -5.75
N THR A 149 -3.87 11.85 -6.95
CA THR A 149 -2.50 12.35 -7.21
C THR A 149 -2.40 13.88 -7.23
N ARG A 150 -3.51 14.60 -7.04
CA ARG A 150 -3.50 16.08 -6.99
C ARG A 150 -2.82 16.60 -5.73
N GLU A 151 -2.13 17.73 -5.86
CA GLU A 151 -1.36 18.37 -4.78
C GLU A 151 -2.20 18.78 -3.55
N GLN A 152 -3.51 18.95 -3.75
CA GLN A 152 -4.48 19.40 -2.75
C GLN A 152 -5.10 18.25 -1.93
N ALA A 153 -4.86 16.98 -2.30
CA ALA A 153 -5.50 15.84 -1.65
C ALA A 153 -4.79 15.50 -0.32
N GLU A 154 -5.52 15.49 0.80
CA GLU A 154 -5.00 15.39 2.18
C GLU A 154 -4.24 14.09 2.55
N LEU A 155 -3.92 13.19 1.61
CA LEU A 155 -3.09 12.00 1.86
C LEU A 155 -2.19 11.68 0.68
N SER A 156 -0.94 12.16 0.74
CA SER A 156 0.18 11.57 -0.02
C SER A 156 0.81 10.45 0.82
N SER A 157 1.14 9.30 0.21
CA SER A 157 2.39 8.54 0.48
C SER A 157 2.53 7.27 -0.36
N VAL A 158 1.57 6.34 -0.34
CA VAL A 158 1.62 5.13 -1.21
C VAL A 158 1.37 5.50 -2.69
N ALA A 159 0.53 6.52 -2.89
CA ALA A 159 0.05 7.01 -4.19
C ALA A 159 1.10 7.73 -5.05
N LYS A 160 2.13 8.38 -4.46
CA LYS A 160 3.28 8.90 -5.24
C LYS A 160 4.27 7.79 -5.61
N TRP A 161 4.12 6.59 -5.03
CA TRP A 161 5.16 5.58 -4.99
C TRP A 161 4.95 4.42 -5.98
N CYS A 162 3.69 4.07 -6.26
CA CYS A 162 3.37 3.18 -7.40
C CYS A 162 3.48 3.89 -8.77
N VAL A 163 3.22 5.19 -8.81
CA VAL A 163 2.99 5.97 -10.05
C VAL A 163 4.28 6.21 -10.86
N LEU A 164 5.46 6.18 -10.25
CA LEU A 164 6.73 6.40 -10.97
C LEU A 164 7.47 5.12 -11.39
N PHE A 165 7.31 3.96 -10.73
CA PHE A 165 8.46 3.06 -10.61
C PHE A 165 8.37 1.62 -11.11
N ARG A 166 7.34 1.22 -11.87
CA ARG A 166 7.42 -0.06 -12.63
C ARG A 166 7.37 0.05 -14.16
N ASN A 167 7.62 1.23 -14.73
CA ASN A 167 7.94 1.38 -16.17
C ASN A 167 6.94 0.71 -17.12
N ASP A 168 5.67 1.13 -17.09
CA ASP A 168 4.78 0.93 -18.25
C ASP A 168 4.67 2.25 -19.04
N PRO A 169 5.24 2.32 -20.26
CA PRO A 169 5.18 3.52 -21.11
C PRO A 169 3.76 3.97 -21.47
N ARG A 170 2.77 3.07 -21.38
CA ARG A 170 1.37 3.35 -21.71
C ARG A 170 0.65 4.05 -20.56
N VAL A 171 1.07 3.79 -19.32
CA VAL A 171 0.45 4.34 -18.10
C VAL A 171 1.05 5.70 -17.74
N ALA A 172 2.32 5.95 -18.07
CA ALA A 172 2.96 7.26 -17.87
C ALA A 172 2.27 8.40 -18.64
N LYS A 173 1.66 8.10 -19.80
CA LYS A 173 0.90 9.06 -20.62
C LYS A 173 -0.41 9.53 -19.99
N LEU A 174 -0.83 8.91 -18.89
CA LEU A 174 -2.03 9.31 -18.17
C LEU A 174 -1.73 10.37 -17.09
N ALA A 175 -0.47 10.65 -16.77
CA ALA A 175 -0.07 11.59 -15.73
C ALA A 175 0.26 13.01 -16.24
N ILE A 176 0.11 13.23 -17.55
CA ILE A 176 0.17 14.52 -18.25
C ILE A 176 -1.26 14.88 -18.66
#